data_AF-A0A6J3ESF8-F1
#
_entry.id   AF-A0A6J3ESF8-F1
#
_cell.length_a   1.000
_cell.length_b   1.000
_cell.length_c   1.000
_cell.angle_alpha   90.00
_cell.angle_beta   90.00
_cell.angle_gamma   90.00
#
_symmetry.space_group_name_H-M   'P 1'
#
loop_
_entity.id
_entity.type
_entity.pdbx_description
1 polymer ?
#
loop_
_entity_poly.entity_id
_entity_poly.type
_entity_poly.pdbx_seq_one_letter_code
_entity_poly.pdbx_strand_id
1 'polypeptide(L)'
;MDLQRPDSYQGGAGPDFNEHVLHKTILVGDSGVGKTSLLVQFDQGKFIPGSFSATVGIGFTVMLLGDSGVGKTCFLIQFKDGAFLSGAFIATVGIDFRNKVVTVDGMRVKLQIWDTAGQERFRSVTHAYYRDAQALLLLYDITNKASFDNIRADMSSERVIRSEDGETLAREYGVPFLETSAKTGMNVELAFLAIAKELKYRAGQSADEPSFQIRDYVESQKKRSSCCSFV
;
A
#
# COMPACT_ATOMS: atom_id res chain seq x y z
N MET A 1 -30.15 -32.70 67.47
CA MET A 1 -29.81 -33.76 66.50
C MET A 1 -30.04 -33.15 65.12
N ASP A 2 -29.20 -32.25 64.61
CA ASP A 2 -27.75 -32.29 64.40
C ASP A 2 -27.25 -33.58 63.74
N LEU A 3 -26.79 -33.42 62.50
CA LEU A 3 -25.62 -33.99 61.80
C LEU A 3 -25.95 -34.17 60.31
N GLN A 4 -25.13 -33.85 59.31
CA GLN A 4 -23.94 -33.01 59.10
C GLN A 4 -23.65 -33.11 57.57
N ARG A 5 -22.91 -32.14 57.01
CA ARG A 5 -22.47 -32.09 55.60
C ARG A 5 -21.54 -33.25 55.19
N PRO A 6 -21.23 -33.40 53.88
CA PRO A 6 -19.95 -32.87 53.37
C PRO A 6 -20.17 -32.00 52.12
N ASP A 7 -19.61 -30.79 52.02
CA ASP A 7 -18.24 -30.45 51.55
C ASP A 7 -17.97 -31.06 50.15
N SER A 8 -17.52 -30.37 49.10
CA SER A 8 -17.21 -28.98 48.81
C SER A 8 -16.79 -28.98 47.33
N TYR A 9 -17.42 -28.19 46.46
CA TYR A 9 -16.82 -27.82 45.17
C TYR A 9 -16.77 -26.30 45.10
N GLN A 10 -15.58 -25.76 45.38
CA GLN A 10 -15.22 -24.40 45.01
C GLN A 10 -15.04 -24.37 43.49
N GLY A 11 -16.01 -23.81 42.78
CA GLY A 11 -15.90 -23.43 41.38
C GLY A 11 -15.77 -21.92 41.30
N GLY A 12 -14.59 -21.45 40.89
CA GLY A 12 -14.13 -20.07 40.99
C GLY A 12 -15.02 -19.03 40.30
N ALA A 13 -14.93 -17.81 40.81
CA ALA A 13 -15.37 -16.60 40.15
C ALA A 13 -14.80 -16.56 38.72
N GLY A 14 -15.68 -16.68 37.73
CA GLY A 14 -15.35 -16.37 36.34
C GLY A 14 -15.01 -14.89 36.22
N PRO A 15 -14.04 -14.50 35.39
CA PRO A 15 -13.59 -13.12 35.29
C PRO A 15 -14.69 -12.21 34.77
N ASP A 16 -14.87 -11.07 35.44
CA ASP A 16 -15.67 -9.93 34.99
C ASP A 16 -15.38 -9.63 33.52
N PHE A 17 -16.37 -9.85 32.66
CA PHE A 17 -16.39 -9.28 31.32
C PHE A 17 -16.61 -7.78 31.47
N ASN A 18 -15.54 -7.06 31.74
CA ASN A 18 -15.51 -5.61 31.66
C ASN A 18 -15.49 -5.25 30.16
N GLU A 19 -16.67 -5.13 29.57
CA GLU A 19 -16.85 -4.67 28.20
C GLU A 19 -16.34 -3.22 28.14
N HIS A 20 -15.12 -3.05 27.63
CA HIS A 20 -14.53 -1.73 27.45
C HIS A 20 -15.42 -0.90 26.54
N VAL A 21 -16.15 0.07 27.12
CA VAL A 21 -16.93 1.05 26.39
C VAL A 21 -15.97 1.86 25.51
N LEU A 22 -16.01 1.58 24.21
CA LEU A 22 -15.12 2.21 23.24
C LEU A 22 -15.73 3.55 22.81
N HIS A 23 -15.26 4.64 23.42
CA HIS A 23 -15.66 5.99 23.02
C HIS A 23 -14.99 6.39 21.70
N LYS A 24 -15.80 6.73 20.70
CA LYS A 24 -15.34 7.29 19.43
C LYS A 24 -15.54 8.81 19.44
N THR A 25 -14.44 9.55 19.39
CA THR A 25 -14.46 11.03 19.29
C THR A 25 -14.20 11.45 17.85
N ILE A 26 -15.04 12.33 17.31
CA ILE A 26 -14.91 12.91 15.97
C ILE A 26 -14.63 14.41 16.14
N LEU A 27 -13.58 14.91 15.50
CA LEU A 27 -13.22 16.33 15.52
C LEU A 27 -13.62 16.98 14.18
N VAL A 28 -14.49 17.99 14.22
CA VAL A 28 -15.03 18.67 13.04
C VAL A 28 -14.59 20.15 13.03
N GLY A 29 -14.31 20.69 11.84
CA GLY A 29 -13.93 22.10 11.64
C GLY A 29 -13.28 22.31 10.28
N ASP A 30 -13.15 23.57 9.87
CA ASP A 30 -12.63 23.96 8.55
C ASP A 30 -11.15 23.57 8.34
N SER A 31 -10.68 23.60 7.09
CA SER A 31 -9.28 23.29 6.78
C SER A 31 -8.34 24.25 7.51
N GLY A 32 -7.20 23.74 8.00
CA GLY A 32 -6.17 24.56 8.66
C GLY A 32 -6.43 24.95 10.12
N VAL A 33 -7.62 24.70 10.69
CA VAL A 33 -7.97 25.13 12.08
C VAL A 33 -7.28 24.35 13.21
N GLY A 34 -6.26 23.53 12.92
CA GLY A 34 -5.47 22.85 13.95
C GLY A 34 -6.08 21.56 14.53
N LYS A 35 -7.09 20.97 13.89
CA LYS A 35 -7.71 19.68 14.32
C LYS A 35 -6.67 18.57 14.53
N THR A 36 -5.73 18.45 13.60
CA THR A 36 -4.62 17.49 13.68
C THR A 36 -3.70 17.80 14.85
N SER A 37 -3.35 19.08 15.05
CA SER A 37 -2.51 19.51 16.16
C SER A 37 -3.14 19.20 17.52
N LEU A 38 -4.47 19.34 17.62
CA LEU A 38 -5.22 18.99 18.84
C LEU A 38 -5.20 17.48 19.12
N LEU A 39 -5.37 16.64 18.09
CA LEU A 39 -5.27 15.19 18.23
C LEU A 39 -3.86 14.74 18.66
N VAL A 40 -2.81 15.33 18.07
CA VAL A 40 -1.42 15.03 18.45
C VAL A 40 -1.13 15.46 19.88
N GLN A 41 -1.63 16.62 20.30
CA GLN A 41 -1.48 17.09 21.68
C GLN A 41 -2.20 16.18 22.68
N PHE A 42 -3.40 15.67 22.34
CA PHE A 42 -4.15 14.77 23.21
C PHE A 42 -3.41 13.43 23.44
N ASP A 43 -2.82 12.86 22.39
CA ASP A 43 -2.08 11.59 22.47
C ASP A 43 -0.72 11.73 23.16
N GLN A 44 0.01 12.82 22.90
CA GLN A 44 1.43 12.95 23.27
C GLN A 44 1.70 13.96 24.40
N GLY A 45 0.69 14.71 24.84
CA GLY A 45 0.79 15.72 25.90
C GLY A 45 1.67 16.93 25.56
N LYS A 46 2.09 17.11 24.30
CA LYS A 46 2.98 18.20 23.87
C LYS A 46 2.47 18.86 22.59
N PHE A 47 2.64 20.17 22.50
CA PHE A 47 2.39 20.96 21.29
C PHE A 47 3.68 21.04 20.47
N ILE A 48 3.64 20.65 19.19
CA ILE A 48 4.81 20.64 18.29
C ILE A 48 4.67 21.77 17.25
N PRO A 49 5.28 22.94 17.44
CA PRO A 49 5.19 24.02 16.45
C PRO A 49 5.96 23.67 15.17
N GLY A 50 5.27 23.73 14.02
CA GLY A 50 5.81 23.35 12.70
C GLY A 50 4.69 22.78 11.82
N SER A 51 4.86 22.75 10.50
CA SER A 51 3.86 22.26 9.52
C SER A 51 3.31 20.89 9.92
N PHE A 52 2.15 20.89 10.59
CA PHE A 52 1.37 19.70 10.85
C PHE A 52 0.71 19.29 9.54
N SER A 53 1.49 18.68 8.65
CA SER A 53 0.89 17.88 7.60
C SER A 53 0.07 16.80 8.30
N ALA A 54 -1.23 16.79 7.99
CA ALA A 54 -2.23 15.92 8.56
C ALA A 54 -2.05 14.45 8.11
N THR A 55 -0.84 13.90 8.22
CA THR A 55 -0.47 12.71 7.46
C THR A 55 -1.01 11.40 8.05
N VAL A 56 -1.56 11.43 9.26
CA VAL A 56 -2.35 10.30 9.81
C VAL A 56 -3.85 10.42 9.45
N GLY A 57 -4.30 11.59 8.98
CA GLY A 57 -5.70 11.85 8.60
C GLY A 57 -6.01 11.73 7.10
N ILE A 58 -5.05 12.06 6.23
CA ILE A 58 -5.21 12.00 4.77
C ILE A 58 -4.35 10.85 4.24
N GLY A 59 -4.98 9.72 3.94
CA GLY A 59 -4.32 8.60 3.28
C GLY A 59 -4.21 8.85 1.78
N PHE A 60 -3.12 8.40 1.17
CA PHE A 60 -2.99 8.40 -0.28
C PHE A 60 -3.55 7.12 -0.89
N THR A 61 -4.48 7.24 -1.82
CA THR A 61 -5.13 6.10 -2.46
C THR A 61 -4.29 5.59 -3.64
N VAL A 62 -3.86 4.33 -3.54
CA VAL A 62 -3.08 3.61 -4.56
C VAL A 62 -3.89 2.39 -5.02
N MET A 63 -4.01 2.17 -6.32
CA MET A 63 -4.72 1.01 -6.86
C MET A 63 -3.77 0.10 -7.65
N LEU A 64 -3.86 -1.21 -7.39
CA LEU A 64 -3.13 -2.25 -8.12
C LEU A 64 -3.98 -2.75 -9.28
N LEU A 65 -3.43 -2.77 -10.49
CA LEU A 65 -4.10 -3.20 -11.72
C LEU A 65 -3.23 -4.18 -12.51
N GLY A 66 -3.88 -5.00 -13.33
CA GLY A 66 -3.24 -6.04 -14.12
C GLY A 66 -4.09 -7.31 -14.15
N ASP A 67 -3.74 -8.21 -15.06
CA ASP A 67 -4.46 -9.47 -15.29
C ASP A 67 -4.53 -10.38 -14.06
N SER A 68 -5.39 -11.39 -14.14
CA SER A 68 -5.49 -12.44 -13.12
C SER A 68 -4.19 -13.21 -13.07
N GLY A 69 -3.74 -13.56 -11.87
CA GLY A 69 -2.52 -14.37 -11.72
C GLY A 69 -1.20 -13.61 -11.79
N VAL A 70 -1.17 -12.32 -12.20
CA VAL A 70 0.10 -11.55 -12.30
C VAL A 70 0.78 -11.25 -10.96
N GLY A 71 0.14 -11.60 -9.84
CA GLY A 71 0.74 -11.49 -8.52
C GLY A 71 0.44 -10.21 -7.74
N LYS A 72 -0.59 -9.41 -8.11
CA LYS A 72 -1.00 -8.20 -7.36
C LYS A 72 -1.17 -8.41 -5.85
N THR A 73 -1.92 -9.45 -5.47
CA THR A 73 -2.15 -9.79 -4.07
C THR A 73 -0.86 -10.22 -3.37
N CYS A 74 -0.04 -11.06 -4.01
CA CYS A 74 1.26 -11.47 -3.46
C CYS A 74 2.21 -10.27 -3.31
N PHE A 75 2.19 -9.34 -4.26
CA PHE A 75 2.96 -8.11 -4.22
C PHE A 75 2.56 -7.21 -3.03
N LEU A 76 1.26 -7.06 -2.79
CA LEU A 76 0.74 -6.34 -1.62
C LEU A 76 1.10 -7.03 -0.30
N ILE A 77 0.94 -8.35 -0.22
CA ILE A 77 1.29 -9.12 0.99
C ILE A 77 2.79 -9.00 1.28
N GLN A 78 3.63 -9.13 0.25
CA GLN A 78 5.07 -9.01 0.39
C GLN A 78 5.47 -7.62 0.90
N PHE A 79 4.82 -6.55 0.42
CA PHE A 79 5.06 -5.20 0.93
C PHE A 79 4.62 -5.02 2.40
N LYS A 80 3.46 -5.57 2.76
CA LYS A 80 2.87 -5.36 4.07
C LYS A 80 3.56 -6.18 5.15
N ASP A 81 3.74 -7.46 4.88
CA ASP A 81 4.06 -8.51 5.84
C ASP A 81 5.46 -9.11 5.61
N GLY A 82 6.18 -8.71 4.54
CA GLY A 82 7.50 -9.24 4.20
C GLY A 82 7.47 -10.72 3.81
N ALA A 83 6.28 -11.25 3.51
CA ALA A 83 6.02 -12.66 3.33
C ALA A 83 5.43 -12.96 1.96
N PHE A 84 5.80 -14.12 1.42
CA PHE A 84 5.21 -14.69 0.23
C PHE A 84 4.40 -15.93 0.63
N LEU A 85 3.09 -15.92 0.38
CA LEU A 85 2.25 -17.09 0.61
C LEU A 85 2.47 -18.09 -0.53
N SER A 86 3.43 -19.00 -0.33
CA SER A 86 3.65 -20.13 -1.24
C SER A 86 2.55 -21.18 -1.01
N GLY A 87 1.46 -21.08 -1.77
CA GLY A 87 0.31 -21.98 -1.69
C GLY A 87 -0.59 -21.86 -2.92
N ALA A 88 -1.64 -22.68 -3.00
CA ALA A 88 -2.59 -22.70 -4.11
C ALA A 88 -3.04 -21.28 -4.48
N PHE A 89 -3.07 -20.96 -5.77
CA PHE A 89 -3.54 -19.67 -6.27
C PHE A 89 -4.97 -19.42 -5.77
N ILE A 90 -5.12 -18.51 -4.80
CA ILE A 90 -6.42 -18.03 -4.33
C ILE A 90 -6.74 -16.79 -5.15
N ALA A 91 -7.66 -16.91 -6.10
CA ALA A 91 -8.15 -15.78 -6.86
C ALA A 91 -8.82 -14.78 -5.92
N THR A 92 -8.41 -13.50 -5.98
CA THR A 92 -9.07 -12.42 -5.24
C THR A 92 -10.50 -12.28 -5.76
N VAL A 93 -11.46 -12.38 -4.86
CA VAL A 93 -12.88 -12.14 -5.17
C VAL A 93 -13.18 -10.67 -4.92
N GLY A 94 -13.49 -9.91 -5.98
CA GLY A 94 -13.82 -8.50 -5.87
C GLY A 94 -12.61 -7.59 -5.67
N ILE A 95 -12.69 -6.65 -4.73
CA ILE A 95 -11.62 -5.69 -4.42
C ILE A 95 -11.32 -5.76 -2.93
N ASP A 96 -10.05 -5.94 -2.58
CA ASP A 96 -9.56 -5.92 -1.20
C ASP A 96 -8.88 -4.59 -0.88
N PHE A 97 -9.01 -4.15 0.36
CA PHE A 97 -8.49 -2.85 0.81
C PHE A 97 -7.53 -3.05 1.98
N ARG A 98 -6.37 -2.41 1.89
CA ARG A 98 -5.32 -2.46 2.92
C ARG A 98 -4.73 -1.09 3.20
N ASN A 99 -4.44 -0.83 4.47
CA ASN A 99 -3.70 0.36 4.90
C ASN A 99 -2.27 -0.01 5.28
N LYS A 100 -1.29 0.79 4.87
CA LYS A 100 0.09 0.71 5.37
C LYS A 100 0.62 2.12 5.62
N VAL A 101 1.20 2.34 6.79
CA VAL A 101 1.94 3.57 7.06
C VAL A 101 3.40 3.33 6.73
N VAL A 102 3.97 4.17 5.88
CA VAL A 102 5.39 4.19 5.52
C VAL A 102 6.04 5.48 6.02
N THR A 103 7.36 5.48 6.17
CA THR A 103 8.11 6.69 6.51
C THR A 103 8.89 7.17 5.28
N VAL A 104 8.64 8.40 4.83
CA VAL A 104 9.27 9.01 3.66
C VAL A 104 9.84 10.38 4.05
N ASP A 105 11.17 10.52 3.94
CA ASP A 105 11.95 11.67 4.39
C ASP A 105 11.54 12.15 5.80
N GLY A 106 11.52 11.21 6.76
CA GLY A 106 11.15 11.47 8.16
C GLY A 106 9.66 11.69 8.43
N MET A 107 8.81 11.78 7.40
CA MET A 107 7.36 11.94 7.55
C MET A 107 6.63 10.61 7.39
N ARG A 108 5.69 10.34 8.29
CA ARG A 108 4.81 9.16 8.18
C ARG A 108 3.75 9.43 7.12
N VAL A 109 3.56 8.55 6.16
CA VAL A 109 2.58 8.65 5.07
C VAL A 109 1.70 7.41 5.10
N LYS A 110 0.38 7.58 5.13
CA LYS A 110 -0.57 6.45 5.07
C LYS A 110 -0.93 6.16 3.62
N LEU A 111 -0.66 4.94 3.15
CA LEU A 111 -1.13 4.43 1.87
C LEU A 111 -2.41 3.62 2.07
N GLN A 112 -3.41 3.92 1.26
CA GLN A 112 -4.69 3.25 1.11
C GLN A 112 -4.64 2.43 -0.18
N ILE A 113 -4.29 1.15 -0.05
CA ILE A 113 -3.98 0.29 -1.19
C ILE A 113 -5.18 -0.57 -1.51
N TRP A 114 -5.66 -0.45 -2.75
CA TRP A 114 -6.76 -1.23 -3.29
C TRP A 114 -6.19 -2.33 -4.19
N ASP A 115 -6.31 -3.58 -3.74
CA ASP A 115 -5.99 -4.77 -4.52
C ASP A 115 -7.22 -5.21 -5.31
N THR A 116 -7.12 -5.18 -6.63
CA THR A 116 -8.24 -5.56 -7.50
C THR A 116 -8.12 -7.01 -7.90
N ALA A 117 -9.26 -7.71 -8.03
CA ALA A 117 -9.29 -8.95 -8.79
C ALA A 117 -8.85 -8.64 -10.22
N GLY A 118 -7.79 -9.31 -10.68
CA GLY A 118 -7.39 -9.26 -12.10
C GLY A 118 -8.35 -9.98 -13.02
N GLN A 119 -9.64 -10.07 -12.67
CA GLN A 119 -10.65 -10.48 -13.63
C GLN A 119 -11.35 -9.21 -14.11
N GLU A 120 -10.78 -8.65 -15.17
CA GLU A 120 -11.33 -7.61 -16.03
C GLU A 120 -12.77 -7.88 -16.53
N ARG A 121 -13.35 -9.05 -16.25
CA ARG A 121 -14.80 -9.34 -16.42
C ARG A 121 -15.71 -8.40 -15.59
N PHE A 122 -15.18 -7.64 -14.64
CA PHE A 122 -15.91 -6.63 -13.86
C PHE A 122 -15.56 -5.18 -14.20
N ARG A 123 -15.20 -4.88 -15.45
CA ARG A 123 -14.92 -3.52 -15.98
C ARG A 123 -15.91 -2.42 -15.52
N SER A 124 -17.18 -2.76 -15.23
CA SER A 124 -18.20 -1.84 -14.71
C SER A 124 -18.03 -1.47 -13.24
N VAL A 125 -17.55 -2.39 -12.40
CA VAL A 125 -17.36 -2.16 -10.95
C VAL A 125 -16.09 -1.34 -10.71
N THR A 126 -15.02 -1.58 -11.48
CA THR A 126 -13.73 -0.88 -11.31
C THR A 126 -13.79 0.60 -11.67
N HIS A 127 -14.70 1.01 -12.57
CA HIS A 127 -14.81 2.40 -13.00
C HIS A 127 -15.17 3.39 -11.87
N ALA A 128 -15.90 2.93 -10.86
CA ALA A 128 -16.20 3.75 -9.68
C ALA A 128 -14.94 4.00 -8.82
N TYR A 129 -14.03 3.03 -8.74
CA TYR A 129 -12.85 3.11 -7.89
C TYR A 129 -11.65 3.80 -8.55
N TYR A 130 -11.61 3.88 -9.89
CA TYR A 130 -10.57 4.67 -10.59
C TYR A 130 -10.65 6.16 -10.27
N ARG A 131 -11.85 6.70 -9.99
CA ARG A 131 -12.07 8.14 -9.83
C ARG A 131 -11.27 8.76 -8.68
N ASP A 132 -11.12 8.01 -7.59
CA ASP A 132 -10.49 8.51 -6.36
C ASP A 132 -9.04 8.02 -6.19
N ALA A 133 -8.52 7.25 -7.16
CA ALA A 133 -7.14 6.78 -7.13
C ALA A 133 -6.16 7.91 -7.43
N GLN A 134 -5.21 8.15 -6.52
CA GLN A 134 -4.17 9.17 -6.68
C GLN A 134 -2.92 8.60 -7.38
N ALA A 135 -2.74 7.28 -7.32
CA ALA A 135 -1.73 6.56 -8.08
C ALA A 135 -2.24 5.18 -8.54
N LEU A 136 -1.78 4.75 -9.70
CA LEU A 136 -2.01 3.41 -10.24
C LEU A 136 -0.68 2.67 -10.33
N LEU A 137 -0.66 1.42 -9.90
CA LEU A 137 0.43 0.48 -10.16
C LEU A 137 -0.08 -0.55 -11.16
N LEU A 138 0.48 -0.51 -12.37
CA LEU A 138 0.20 -1.45 -13.45
C LEU A 138 1.17 -2.62 -13.34
N LEU A 139 0.66 -3.83 -13.13
CA LEU A 139 1.44 -5.06 -12.98
C LEU A 139 1.15 -6.01 -14.14
N TYR A 140 2.20 -6.60 -14.68
CA TYR A 140 2.15 -7.75 -15.57
C TYR A 140 3.16 -8.80 -15.10
N ASP A 141 2.97 -10.03 -15.54
CA ASP A 141 3.90 -11.12 -15.29
C ASP A 141 4.84 -11.26 -16.49
N ILE A 142 6.14 -11.12 -16.24
CA ILE A 142 7.20 -11.24 -17.26
C ILE A 142 7.20 -12.60 -17.98
N THR A 143 6.66 -13.64 -17.33
CA THR A 143 6.54 -15.00 -17.89
C THR A 143 5.25 -15.18 -18.69
N ASN A 144 4.29 -14.24 -18.61
CA ASN A 144 3.01 -14.30 -19.29
C ASN A 144 2.81 -13.07 -20.21
N LYS A 145 3.12 -13.23 -21.50
CA LYS A 145 3.01 -12.17 -22.50
C LYS A 145 1.63 -11.53 -22.58
N ALA A 146 0.56 -12.33 -22.49
CA ALA A 146 -0.81 -11.83 -22.59
C ALA A 146 -1.09 -10.75 -21.55
N SER A 147 -0.51 -10.89 -20.34
CA SER A 147 -0.66 -9.88 -19.28
C SER A 147 0.00 -8.53 -19.59
N PHE A 148 1.02 -8.50 -20.43
CA PHE A 148 1.64 -7.27 -20.91
C PHE A 148 0.89 -6.68 -22.11
N ASP A 149 0.46 -7.52 -23.04
CA ASP A 149 -0.32 -7.10 -24.20
C ASP A 149 -1.64 -6.43 -23.78
N ASN A 150 -2.26 -6.94 -22.71
CA ASN A 150 -3.47 -6.36 -22.13
C ASN A 150 -3.26 -4.99 -21.49
N ILE A 151 -2.04 -4.66 -21.05
CA ILE A 151 -1.66 -3.29 -20.63
C ILE A 151 -1.47 -2.39 -21.85
N ARG A 152 -0.83 -2.93 -22.90
CA ARG A 152 -0.51 -2.20 -24.13
C ARG A 152 -1.74 -1.92 -25.02
N ALA A 153 -2.83 -2.65 -24.83
CA ALA A 153 -4.06 -2.58 -25.62
C ALA A 153 -3.87 -2.80 -27.13
N ASP A 154 -2.72 -3.33 -27.59
CA ASP A 154 -2.53 -3.75 -28.98
C ASP A 154 -1.34 -4.71 -29.20
N MET A 155 -1.54 -5.62 -30.17
CA MET A 155 -0.60 -6.51 -30.87
C MET A 155 -0.21 -7.91 -30.31
N SER A 156 -0.69 -8.91 -31.06
CA SER A 156 -0.35 -10.34 -31.09
C SER A 156 1.08 -10.64 -31.55
N SER A 157 1.83 -11.44 -30.78
CA SER A 157 2.90 -12.36 -31.26
C SER A 157 3.47 -13.14 -30.07
N GLU A 158 3.97 -14.37 -30.27
CA GLU A 158 4.51 -15.22 -29.19
C GLU A 158 5.98 -14.88 -28.90
N ARG A 159 6.27 -14.19 -27.78
CA ARG A 159 7.62 -14.06 -27.23
C ARG A 159 7.57 -13.77 -25.73
N VAL A 160 8.49 -14.37 -24.95
CA VAL A 160 8.78 -13.94 -23.57
C VAL A 160 9.08 -12.44 -23.57
N ILE A 161 8.45 -11.68 -22.67
CA ILE A 161 8.64 -10.24 -22.56
C ILE A 161 10.02 -10.00 -21.96
N ARG A 162 10.87 -9.24 -22.64
CA ARG A 162 12.15 -8.85 -22.06
C ARG A 162 11.98 -7.57 -21.23
N SER A 163 12.87 -7.37 -20.27
CA SER A 163 12.90 -6.15 -19.44
C SER A 163 12.91 -4.88 -20.28
N GLU A 164 13.64 -4.90 -21.41
CA GLU A 164 13.75 -3.75 -22.31
C GLU A 164 12.41 -3.38 -22.99
N ASP A 165 11.52 -4.35 -23.23
CA ASP A 165 10.20 -4.11 -23.82
C ASP A 165 9.33 -3.31 -22.84
N GLY A 166 9.37 -3.68 -21.55
CA GLY A 166 8.67 -2.97 -20.48
C GLY A 166 9.21 -1.55 -20.25
N GLU A 167 10.53 -1.39 -20.28
CA GLU A 167 11.17 -0.07 -20.17
C GLU A 167 10.85 0.85 -21.35
N THR A 168 10.79 0.29 -22.55
CA THR A 168 10.44 1.04 -23.77
C THR A 168 9.00 1.53 -23.68
N LEU A 169 8.06 0.65 -23.32
CA LEU A 169 6.65 1.00 -23.16
C LEU A 169 6.46 2.09 -22.09
N ALA A 170 7.11 1.93 -20.93
CA ALA A 170 7.02 2.92 -19.85
C ALA A 170 7.58 4.29 -20.27
N ARG A 171 8.67 4.30 -21.04
CA ARG A 171 9.26 5.54 -21.60
C ARG A 171 8.32 6.23 -22.59
N GLU A 172 7.63 5.46 -23.42
CA GLU A 172 6.63 5.97 -24.37
C GLU A 172 5.47 6.67 -23.65
N TYR A 173 4.97 6.07 -22.56
CA TYR A 173 3.90 6.65 -21.74
C TYR A 173 4.39 7.67 -20.70
N GLY A 174 5.70 7.90 -20.59
CA GLY A 174 6.27 8.83 -19.61
C GLY A 174 6.11 8.40 -18.15
N VAL A 175 5.97 7.09 -17.88
CA VAL A 175 5.80 6.52 -16.54
C VAL A 175 7.06 5.76 -16.08
N PRO A 176 7.32 5.65 -14.76
CA PRO A 176 8.45 4.87 -14.27
C PRO A 176 8.22 3.36 -14.47
N PHE A 177 9.33 2.63 -14.70
CA PHE A 177 9.33 1.16 -14.81
C PHE A 177 10.17 0.51 -13.72
N LEU A 178 9.68 -0.59 -13.16
CA LEU A 178 10.37 -1.35 -12.13
C LEU A 178 10.05 -2.84 -12.26
N GLU A 179 11.07 -3.68 -12.40
CA GLU A 179 10.91 -5.12 -12.25
C GLU A 179 10.88 -5.48 -10.77
N THR A 180 9.96 -6.34 -10.39
CA THR A 180 9.75 -6.73 -8.99
C THR A 180 9.58 -8.23 -8.86
N SER A 181 9.84 -8.77 -7.67
CA SER A 181 9.51 -10.16 -7.34
C SER A 181 8.83 -10.20 -5.99
N ALA A 182 7.53 -10.48 -5.99
CA ALA A 182 6.78 -10.71 -4.75
C ALA A 182 7.35 -11.89 -3.96
N LYS A 183 7.96 -12.88 -4.63
CA LYS A 183 8.53 -14.06 -3.98
C LYS A 183 9.80 -13.74 -3.19
N THR A 184 10.66 -12.87 -3.70
CA THR A 184 11.93 -12.52 -3.06
C THR A 184 11.90 -11.17 -2.34
N GLY A 185 10.84 -10.38 -2.54
CA GLY A 185 10.75 -8.99 -2.07
C GLY A 185 11.52 -7.99 -2.94
N MET A 186 12.19 -8.44 -4.00
CA MET A 186 12.99 -7.56 -4.86
C MET A 186 12.12 -6.41 -5.38
N ASN A 187 12.58 -5.18 -5.11
CA ASN A 187 11.96 -3.92 -5.54
C ASN A 187 10.50 -3.70 -5.10
N VAL A 188 9.92 -4.57 -4.27
CA VAL A 188 8.53 -4.43 -3.79
C VAL A 188 8.39 -3.20 -2.91
N GLU A 189 9.26 -3.06 -1.91
CA GLU A 189 9.26 -1.89 -1.03
C GLU A 189 9.58 -0.60 -1.80
N LEU A 190 10.56 -0.64 -2.70
CA LEU A 190 10.94 0.49 -3.54
C LEU A 190 9.76 1.04 -4.35
N ALA A 191 8.94 0.15 -4.95
CA ALA A 191 7.77 0.56 -5.72
C ALA A 191 6.79 1.42 -4.89
N PHE A 192 6.43 0.95 -3.70
CA PHE A 192 5.48 1.66 -2.83
C PHE A 192 6.08 2.91 -2.21
N LEU A 193 7.38 2.91 -1.84
CA LEU A 193 8.05 4.11 -1.32
C LEU A 193 8.20 5.19 -2.39
N ALA A 194 8.50 4.82 -3.63
CA ALA A 194 8.56 5.76 -4.75
C ALA A 194 7.21 6.47 -4.97
N ILE A 195 6.11 5.72 -4.95
CA ILE A 195 4.75 6.27 -5.04
C ILE A 195 4.42 7.15 -3.83
N ALA A 196 4.72 6.70 -2.62
CA ALA A 196 4.49 7.49 -1.41
C ALA A 196 5.23 8.83 -1.44
N LYS A 197 6.48 8.83 -1.94
CA LYS A 197 7.29 10.03 -2.10
C LYS A 197 6.73 10.99 -3.15
N GLU A 198 6.32 10.47 -4.30
CA GLU A 198 5.67 11.26 -5.35
C GLU A 198 4.39 11.91 -4.83
N LEU A 199 3.51 11.15 -4.18
CA LEU A 199 2.23 11.64 -3.68
C LEU A 199 2.41 12.65 -2.55
N LYS A 200 3.36 12.41 -1.64
CA LYS A 200 3.77 13.36 -0.61
C LYS A 200 4.25 14.68 -1.24
N TYR A 201 5.15 14.60 -2.22
CA TYR A 201 5.70 15.77 -2.90
C TYR A 201 4.60 16.58 -3.60
N ARG A 202 3.70 15.93 -4.33
CA ARG A 202 2.56 16.58 -4.99
C ARG A 202 1.60 17.26 -4.01
N ALA A 203 1.35 16.64 -2.86
CA ALA A 203 0.45 17.19 -1.84
C ALA A 203 1.07 18.31 -1.01
N GLY A 204 2.41 18.37 -0.96
CA GLY A 204 3.17 19.23 -0.05
C GLY A 204 3.85 20.42 -0.71
N GLN A 205 3.55 20.77 -1.97
CA GLN A 205 4.23 21.85 -2.69
C GLN A 205 4.32 23.14 -1.86
N SER A 206 5.49 23.36 -1.26
CA SER A 206 6.01 24.66 -0.87
C SER A 206 7.03 25.09 -1.91
N ALA A 207 6.99 26.35 -2.34
CA ALA A 207 7.72 26.89 -3.49
C ALA A 207 9.26 26.74 -3.49
N ASP A 208 9.86 26.21 -2.41
CA ASP A 208 11.31 26.12 -2.20
C ASP A 208 11.90 24.69 -2.30
N GLU A 209 11.09 23.62 -2.44
CA GLU A 209 11.64 22.26 -2.59
C GLU A 209 11.99 21.92 -4.05
N PRO A 210 13.16 21.29 -4.31
CA PRO A 210 13.54 20.86 -5.65
C PRO A 210 12.52 19.88 -6.25
N SER A 211 12.34 19.95 -7.58
CA SER A 211 11.41 19.07 -8.30
C SER A 211 11.73 17.59 -8.06
N PHE A 212 10.81 16.86 -7.43
CA PHE A 212 10.91 15.40 -7.35
C PHE A 212 10.41 14.79 -8.65
N GLN A 213 11.23 13.92 -9.25
CA GLN A 213 10.84 13.08 -10.38
C GLN A 213 10.96 11.62 -9.97
N ILE A 214 9.81 10.93 -9.86
CA ILE A 214 9.76 9.52 -9.50
C ILE A 214 10.65 8.63 -10.39
N ARG A 215 10.77 8.96 -11.68
CA ARG A 215 11.62 8.21 -12.62
C ARG A 215 13.09 8.26 -12.23
N ASP A 216 13.63 9.44 -11.98
CA ASP A 216 15.04 9.63 -11.58
C ASP A 216 15.31 8.94 -10.24
N TYR A 217 14.36 9.01 -9.32
CA TYR A 217 14.45 8.30 -8.04
C TYR A 217 14.56 6.80 -8.25
N VAL A 218 13.67 6.18 -9.03
CA VAL A 218 13.69 4.74 -9.31
C VAL A 218 14.99 4.33 -10.02
N GLU A 219 15.42 5.07 -11.03
CA GLU A 219 16.68 4.80 -11.76
C GLU A 219 17.91 4.88 -10.84
N SER A 220 17.93 5.83 -9.90
CA SER A 220 19.03 5.97 -8.92
C SER A 220 19.10 4.79 -7.95
N GLN A 221 17.95 4.27 -7.49
CA GLN A 221 17.91 3.14 -6.56
C GLN A 221 18.29 1.83 -7.26
N LYS A 222 17.86 1.62 -8.51
CA LYS A 222 18.28 0.47 -9.34
C LYS A 222 19.82 0.40 -9.49
N LYS A 223 20.47 1.54 -9.75
CA LYS A 223 21.94 1.61 -9.86
C LYS A 223 22.64 1.28 -8.54
N ARG A 224 22.10 1.76 -7.40
CA ARG A 224 22.66 1.45 -6.07
C ARG A 224 22.59 -0.04 -5.74
N SER A 225 21.48 -0.72 -6.05
CA SER A 225 21.36 -2.16 -5.84
C SER A 225 22.30 -3.00 -6.71
N SER A 226 22.72 -2.49 -7.87
CA SER A 226 23.64 -3.19 -8.78
C SER A 226 25.13 -3.02 -8.44
N CYS A 227 25.50 -2.08 -7.57
CA CYS A 227 26.90 -1.76 -7.24
C CYS A 227 27.44 -2.47 -5.99
N CYS A 228 26.65 -3.31 -5.31
CA CYS A 228 27.05 -3.97 -4.06
C CYS A 228 27.56 -5.42 -4.22
N SER A 229 28.06 -5.80 -5.40
CA SER A 229 28.58 -7.17 -5.66
C SER A 229 30.09 -7.26 -5.89
N PHE A 230 30.88 -6.26 -5.48
CA PHE A 230 32.34 -6.35 -5.42
C PHE A 230 32.90 -5.61 -4.21
N VAL A 231 32.85 -6.25 -3.03
CA VAL A 231 33.87 -6.14 -1.97
C VAL A 231 33.96 -7.49 -1.28
#